data_AF-A0A7X2XFW0-F1
#
_entry.id   AF-A0A7X2XFW0-F1
#
_cell.length_a   1.000
_cell.length_b   1.000
_cell.length_c   1.000
_cell.angle_alpha   90.00
_cell.angle_beta   90.00
_cell.angle_gamma   90.00
#
_symmetry.space_group_name_H-M   'P 1'
#
loop_
_entity.id
_entity.type
_entity.pdbx_description
1 polymer ?
#
loop_
_entity_poly.entity_id
_entity_poly.type
_entity_poly.pdbx_seq_one_letter_code
_entity_poly.pdbx_strand_id
1 'polypeptide(L)' 'MRTKEEYYEDTLKNRALLESQEVLNCSCPYRRCEWHGKCRECVALHRYHAEHLPCCLQPLLREKITVL' A
#
# COMPACT_ATOMS: atom_id res chain seq x y z
N MET A 1 -6.24 -9.66 19.93
CA MET A 1 -5.47 -8.41 20.09
C MET A 1 -4.02 -8.81 20.28
N ARG A 2 -3.08 -8.18 19.56
CA ARG A 2 -1.65 -8.54 19.66
C ARG A 2 -1.09 -8.18 21.03
N THR A 3 -0.12 -8.96 21.52
CA THR A 3 0.69 -8.60 22.69
C THR A 3 1.67 -7.46 22.36
N LYS A 4 2.31 -6.89 23.39
CA LYS A 4 3.33 -5.85 23.20
C LYS A 4 4.54 -6.39 22.44
N GLU A 5 4.93 -7.61 22.76
CA GLU A 5 6.06 -8.31 22.19
C GLU A 5 5.80 -8.60 20.70
N GLU A 6 4.62 -9.14 20.36
CA GLU A 6 4.20 -9.39 18.98
C GLU A 6 4.17 -8.10 18.15
N TYR A 7 3.65 -6.99 18.70
CA TYR A 7 3.63 -5.69 18.02
C TYR A 7 5.04 -5.16 17.74
N TYR A 8 5.97 -5.33 18.69
CA TYR A 8 7.34 -4.89 18.53
C TYR A 8 8.06 -5.70 17.45
N GLU A 9 7.89 -7.02 17.43
CA GLU A 9 8.44 -7.89 16.39
C GLU A 9 7.91 -7.52 15.00
N ASP A 10 6.60 -7.31 14.86
CA ASP A 10 5.99 -6.85 13.62
C ASP A 10 6.58 -5.51 13.15
N THR A 11 6.81 -4.60 14.09
CA THR A 11 7.40 -3.29 13.80
C THR A 11 8.82 -3.43 13.24
N LEU A 12 9.64 -4.31 13.82
CA LEU A 12 10.99 -4.57 13.32
C LEU A 12 10.97 -5.19 11.91
N LYS A 13 10.08 -6.17 11.68
CA LYS A 13 9.89 -6.78 10.35
C LYS A 13 9.48 -5.75 9.31
N ASN A 14 8.53 -4.89 9.63
CA ASN A 14 8.08 -3.83 8.73
C ASN A 14 9.20 -2.84 8.39
N ARG A 15 10.04 -2.46 9.37
CA ARG A 15 11.20 -1.60 9.10
C ARG A 15 12.19 -2.24 8.13
N ALA A 16 12.53 -3.51 8.35
CA ALA A 16 13.42 -4.24 7.44
C ALA A 16 12.85 -4.36 6.03
N LEU A 17 11.54 -4.58 5.89
CA LEU A 17 10.87 -4.62 4.57
C LEU A 17 10.98 -3.30 3.81
N LEU A 18 10.89 -2.17 4.52
CA LEU A 18 10.98 -0.84 3.92
C LEU A 18 12.40 -0.47 3.45
N GLU A 19 13.42 -1.27 3.74
CA GLU A 19 14.76 -1.12 3.17
C GLU A 19 14.82 -1.62 1.71
N SER A 20 13.87 -2.45 1.29
CA SER A 20 13.81 -2.97 -0.09
C SER A 20 13.20 -1.95 -1.05
N GLN A 21 13.96 -1.57 -2.08
CA GLN A 21 13.46 -0.71 -3.17
C GLN A 21 12.27 -1.34 -3.90
N GLU A 22 12.21 -2.66 -4.01
CA GLU A 22 11.09 -3.36 -4.64
C GLU A 22 9.77 -3.08 -3.91
N VAL A 23 9.80 -3.09 -2.56
CA VAL A 23 8.64 -2.79 -1.70
C VAL A 23 8.19 -1.34 -1.85
N LEU A 24 9.12 -0.42 -2.10
CA LEU A 24 8.83 1.01 -2.24
C LEU A 24 8.34 1.39 -3.65
N ASN A 25 8.56 0.56 -4.66
CA ASN A 25 8.19 0.86 -6.04
C ASN A 25 6.67 0.84 -6.23
N CYS A 26 6.16 1.84 -6.96
CA CYS A 26 4.74 1.87 -7.33
C CYS A 26 4.43 0.79 -8.38
N SER A 27 3.57 -0.16 -8.04
CA SER A 27 3.13 -1.24 -8.94
C SER A 27 1.98 -0.86 -9.89
N CYS A 28 1.54 0.40 -9.86
CA CYS A 28 0.44 0.87 -10.69
C CYS A 28 0.79 0.79 -12.20
N PRO A 29 -0.11 0.30 -13.07
CA PRO A 29 0.18 0.18 -14.51
C PRO A 29 0.32 1.53 -15.23
N TYR A 30 -0.22 2.62 -14.67
CA TYR A 30 -0.25 3.93 -15.30
C TYR A 30 1.07 4.71 -15.13
N ARG A 31 2.11 4.29 -15.86
CA ARG A 31 3.46 4.89 -15.78
C ARG A 31 3.56 6.35 -16.25
N ARG A 32 2.60 6.83 -17.05
CA ARG A 32 2.55 8.24 -17.53
C ARG A 32 1.83 9.18 -16.56
N CYS A 33 1.30 8.67 -15.46
CA CYS A 33 0.60 9.48 -14.47
C CYS A 33 1.60 10.41 -13.75
N GLU A 34 1.21 11.68 -13.58
CA GLU A 34 2.01 12.70 -12.87
C GLU A 34 2.33 12.31 -11.41
N TRP A 35 1.45 11.49 -10.81
CA TRP A 35 1.54 11.01 -9.44
C TRP A 35 2.13 9.59 -9.35
N HIS A 36 2.61 9.01 -10.45
CA HIS A 36 3.26 7.70 -10.42
C HIS A 36 4.50 7.73 -9.52
N GLY A 37 4.64 6.76 -8.61
CA GLY A 37 5.70 6.75 -7.59
C GLY A 37 5.46 7.69 -6.40
N LYS A 38 4.54 8.65 -6.49
CA LYS A 38 4.18 9.59 -5.42
C LYS A 38 3.03 9.01 -4.57
N CYS A 39 3.30 7.89 -3.90
CA CYS A 39 2.28 7.10 -3.23
C CYS A 39 1.50 7.89 -2.16
N ARG A 40 2.16 8.79 -1.42
CA ARG A 40 1.52 9.60 -0.37
C ARG A 40 0.49 10.57 -0.96
N GLU A 41 0.86 11.27 -2.03
CA GLU A 41 0.03 12.23 -2.76
C GLU A 41 -1.14 11.51 -3.44
N CYS A 42 -0.86 10.38 -4.09
CA CYS A 42 -1.87 9.54 -4.72
C CYS A 42 -2.96 9.11 -3.71
N VAL A 43 -2.57 8.62 -2.53
CA VAL A 43 -3.53 8.25 -1.48
C VAL A 43 -4.34 9.45 -0.98
N ALA A 44 -3.72 10.61 -0.81
CA ALA A 44 -4.42 11.83 -0.39
C ALA A 44 -5.49 12.25 -1.40
N LEU A 45 -5.18 12.22 -2.70
CA LEU A 45 -6.11 12.56 -3.77
C LEU A 45 -7.28 11.57 -3.83
N HIS A 46 -7.00 10.25 -3.82
CA HIS A 46 -8.07 9.24 -3.83
C HIS A 46 -8.96 9.32 -2.59
N ARG A 47 -8.40 9.63 -1.42
CA ARG A 47 -9.20 9.86 -0.20
C ARG A 47 -10.10 11.09 -0.32
N TYR A 48 -9.60 12.19 -0.88
CA TYR A 48 -10.38 13.42 -1.04
C TYR A 48 -11.55 13.22 -2.01
N HIS A 49 -11.31 12.60 -3.17
CA HIS A 49 -12.34 12.39 -4.18
C HIS A 49 -13.31 11.26 -3.82
N ALA A 50 -12.87 10.25 -3.05
CA ALA A 50 -13.70 9.14 -2.57
C ALA A 50 -14.42 8.32 -3.66
N GLU A 51 -13.99 8.41 -4.92
CA GLU A 51 -14.61 7.68 -6.03
C GLU A 51 -14.16 6.21 -6.11
N HIS A 52 -12.85 5.99 -6.00
CA HIS A 52 -12.26 4.66 -6.07
C HIS A 52 -10.89 4.61 -5.39
N LEU A 53 -10.43 3.39 -5.14
CA LEU A 53 -9.11 3.15 -4.56
C LEU A 53 -7.98 3.22 -5.59
N PRO A 54 -6.75 3.56 -5.16
CA PRO A 54 -5.57 3.52 -6.02
C PRO A 54 -5.42 2.14 -6.68
N CYS A 55 -5.10 2.11 -7.98
CA CYS A 55 -5.02 0.85 -8.74
C CYS A 55 -3.98 -0.13 -8.19
N CYS A 56 -2.90 0.36 -7.57
CA CYS A 56 -1.90 -0.48 -6.91
C CYS A 56 -2.44 -1.21 -5.66
N LEU A 57 -3.52 -0.71 -5.03
CA LEU A 57 -4.12 -1.34 -3.85
C LEU A 57 -5.31 -2.25 -4.19
N GLN A 58 -5.87 -2.14 -5.39
CA GLN A 58 -7.02 -2.96 -5.79
C GLN A 58 -6.74 -4.48 -5.81
N PRO A 59 -5.56 -4.99 -6.23
CA PRO A 59 -5.28 -6.43 -6.17
C PRO A 59 -5.41 -7.00 -4.76
N LEU A 60 -4.89 -6.30 -3.76
CA LEU A 60 -4.97 -6.70 -2.34
C LEU A 60 -6.41 -6.91 -1.89
N LEU A 61 -7.31 -6.03 -2.33
CA LEU A 61 -8.73 -6.15 -1.99
C LEU A 61 -9.43 -7.23 -2.79
N ARG A 62 -9.12 -7.37 -4.08
CA ARG A 62 -9.68 -8.46 -4.90
C ARG A 62 -9.37 -9.81 -4.26
N GLU A 63 -8.12 -10.05 -3.88
CA GLU A 63 -7.69 -11.28 -3.20
C GLU A 63 -8.43 -11.54 -1.88
N LYS A 64 -8.79 -10.48 -1.14
CA LYS A 64 -9.51 -10.60 0.14
C LYS A 64 -11.01 -10.77 -0.03
N ILE A 65 -11.60 -10.14 -1.06
CA ILE A 65 -13.04 -10.19 -1.33
C ILE A 65 -13.42 -11.49 -2.04
N THR A 66 -12.57 -12.04 -2.91
CA THR A 66 -12.85 -13.34 -3.59
C THR A 66 -12.85 -14.54 -2.64
N VAL A 67 -12.46 -14.35 -1.38
CA VAL A 67 -12.47 -15.38 -0.33
C VAL A 67 -13.80 -15.39 0.44
N LEU A 68 -14.72 -14.47 0.12
CA LEU A 68 -16.10 -14.41 0.63
C LEU A 68 -17.09 -15.04 -0.35
#